data_AF-A0A945U1M7-F1
#
_entry.id   AF-A0A945U1M7-F1
#
_cell.length_a   1.000
_cell.length_b   1.000
_cell.length_c   1.000
_cell.angle_alpha   90.00
_cell.angle_beta   90.00
_cell.angle_gamma   90.00
#
_symmetry.space_group_name_H-M   'P 1'
#
loop_
_entity.id
_entity.type
_entity.pdbx_description
1 polymer ?
#
loop_
_entity_poly.entity_id
_entity_poly.type
_entity_poly.pdbx_seq_one_letter_code
_entity_poly.pdbx_strand_id
1 'polypeptide(L)' 'MATRTGAVEADISAISLAMSETGALGVAVSVVGPSHRFTVRTMNQIERELHSVVDAIAQDLGLSHEEAAS' A
#
# COMPACT_ATOMS: atom_id res chain seq x y z
N MET A 1 -5.49 3.19 -36.64
CA MET A 1 -4.52 3.45 -35.57
C MET A 1 -5.19 3.14 -34.23
N ALA A 2 -4.65 2.23 -33.44
CA ALA A 2 -5.16 1.95 -32.10
C ALA A 2 -4.39 2.82 -31.11
N THR A 3 -5.03 3.86 -30.60
CA THR A 3 -4.48 4.67 -29.50
C THR A 3 -4.47 3.80 -28.24
N ARG A 4 -3.29 3.35 -27.80
CA ARG A 4 -3.13 2.76 -26.47
C ARG A 4 -3.02 3.91 -25.46
N THR A 5 -4.14 4.22 -24.81
CA THR A 5 -4.16 5.10 -23.64
C THR A 5 -3.69 4.29 -22.43
N GLY A 6 -2.41 4.39 -22.09
CA GLY A 6 -1.89 3.86 -20.83
C GLY A 6 -2.40 4.72 -19.67
N ALA A 7 -3.34 4.17 -18.91
CA ALA A 7 -3.64 4.41 -17.49
C ALA A 7 -3.32 5.80 -16.89
N VAL A 8 -3.86 6.88 -17.46
CA VAL A 8 -4.14 8.09 -16.66
C VAL A 8 -5.62 8.36 -16.78
N GLU A 9 -6.41 7.53 -16.11
CA GLU A 9 -7.82 7.82 -15.89
C GLU A 9 -7.88 8.93 -14.84
N ALA A 10 -8.54 10.05 -15.16
CA ALA A 10 -8.68 11.21 -14.28
C ALA A 10 -9.39 10.89 -12.94
N ASP A 11 -9.90 9.67 -12.81
CA ASP A 11 -10.57 9.14 -11.63
C ASP A 11 -9.78 7.92 -11.11
N ILE A 12 -8.52 8.10 -10.73
CA ILE A 12 -7.73 7.10 -10.00
C ILE A 12 -7.21 7.74 -8.73
N SER A 13 -7.44 7.05 -7.62
CA SER A 13 -6.96 7.38 -6.29
C SER A 13 -6.12 6.23 -5.73
N ALA A 14 -5.32 6.52 -4.70
CA ALA A 14 -4.54 5.53 -3.98
C ALA A 14 -4.66 5.71 -2.47
N ILE A 15 -4.76 4.60 -1.74
CA ILE A 15 -4.61 4.55 -0.29
C ILE A 15 -3.29 3.82 -0.03
N SER A 16 -2.37 4.49 0.66
CA SER A 16 -0.99 4.04 0.81
C SER A 16 -0.62 3.91 2.28
N LEU A 17 0.13 2.86 2.61
CA LEU A 17 0.73 2.68 3.93
C LEU A 17 2.22 2.44 3.75
N ALA A 18 3.02 3.28 4.40
CA ALA A 18 4.46 3.10 4.47
C ALA A 18 4.77 1.91 5.39
N MET A 19 5.74 1.10 5.00
CA MET A 19 6.34 0.11 5.89
C MET A 19 7.37 0.83 6.79
N SER A 20 7.49 0.41 8.05
CA SER A 20 8.59 0.87 8.92
C SER A 20 9.93 0.62 8.23
N GLU A 21 10.91 1.52 8.40
CA GLU A 21 12.15 1.52 7.62
C GLU A 21 12.82 0.16 7.55
N THR A 22 12.95 -0.38 6.34
CA THR A 22 13.57 -1.66 6.06
C THR A 22 14.94 -1.40 5.45
N GLY A 23 15.94 -1.10 6.29
CA GLY A 23 17.26 -0.69 5.82
C GLY A 23 17.23 0.62 5.02
N ALA A 24 17.95 0.70 3.89
CA ALA A 24 18.16 1.95 3.14
C ALA A 24 17.02 2.36 2.18
N LEU A 25 15.97 1.55 2.04
CA LEU A 25 14.86 1.78 1.10
C LEU A 25 13.55 1.96 1.87
N GLY A 26 12.93 3.13 1.75
CA GLY A 26 11.57 3.38 2.22
C GLY A 26 10.56 2.74 1.26
N VAL A 27 9.83 1.73 1.73
CA VAL A 27 8.82 1.01 0.93
C VAL A 27 7.41 1.41 1.39
N ALA A 28 6.48 1.53 0.46
CA ALA A 28 5.06 1.71 0.74
C ALA A 28 4.21 0.78 -0.10
N VAL A 29 3.12 0.27 0.50
CA VAL A 29 2.12 -0.56 -0.18
C VAL A 29 0.91 0.32 -0.48
N SER A 30 0.40 0.24 -1.72
CA SER A 30 -0.71 1.08 -2.18
C SER A 30 -1.85 0.23 -2.77
N VAL A 31 -3.08 0.57 -2.41
CA VAL A 31 -4.29 0.10 -3.10
C VAL A 31 -4.75 1.20 -4.04
N VAL A 32 -4.73 0.90 -5.34
CA VAL A 32 -5.05 1.86 -6.41
C VAL A 32 -6.38 1.47 -7.05
N GLY A 33 -7.25 2.45 -7.27
CA GLY A 33 -8.53 2.23 -7.91
C GLY A 33 -9.29 3.52 -8.14
N PRO A 34 -10.49 3.45 -8.74
CA PRO A 34 -11.24 4.65 -9.04
C PRO A 34 -11.82 5.31 -7.79
N SER A 35 -11.73 6.64 -7.72
CA SER A 35 -12.01 7.41 -6.50
C SER A 35 -13.45 7.25 -6.03
N HIS A 36 -14.40 7.10 -6.95
CA HIS A 36 -15.81 6.87 -6.61
C HIS A 36 -16.06 5.52 -5.89
N ARG A 37 -15.10 4.58 -5.90
CA ARG A 37 -15.17 3.33 -5.12
C ARG A 37 -14.60 3.48 -3.71
N PHE A 38 -13.85 4.54 -3.42
CA PHE A 38 -13.26 4.82 -2.12
C PHE A 38 -14.22 5.63 -1.24
N THR A 39 -15.36 5.02 -0.92
CA THR A 39 -16.26 5.57 0.12
C THR A 39 -15.57 5.55 1.48
N VAL A 40 -15.97 6.42 2.44
CA VAL A 40 -15.40 6.43 3.80
C VAL A 40 -15.40 5.04 4.45
N ARG A 41 -16.49 4.28 4.30
CA ARG A 41 -16.58 2.91 4.82
C ARG A 41 -15.55 1.99 4.16
N THR A 42 -15.41 2.08 2.83
CA THR A 42 -14.47 1.27 2.06
C THR A 42 -13.03 1.65 2.39
N MET A 43 -12.72 2.95 2.52
CA MET A 43 -11.39 3.44 2.91
C MET A 43 -11.00 2.89 4.28
N ASN A 44 -11.86 3.00 5.28
CA ASN A 44 -11.58 2.46 6.62
C ASN A 44 -11.40 0.93 6.61
N GLN A 45 -12.06 0.21 5.69
CA GLN A 45 -11.84 -1.22 5.52
C GLN A 45 -10.48 -1.50 4.86
N ILE A 46 -10.18 -0.79 3.77
CA ILE A 46 -8.90 -0.91 3.07
C ILE A 46 -7.75 -0.60 4.02
N GLU A 47 -7.83 0.46 4.81
CA GLU A 47 -6.79 0.82 5.79
C GLU A 47 -6.50 -0.32 6.77
N ARG A 48 -7.54 -0.94 7.35
CA ARG A 48 -7.36 -2.07 8.28
C ARG A 48 -6.71 -3.28 7.62
N GLU A 49 -7.17 -3.63 6.42
CA GLU A 49 -6.58 -4.76 5.67
C GLU A 49 -5.15 -4.45 5.22
N LEU A 50 -4.88 -3.19 4.84
CA LEU A 50 -3.57 -2.74 4.39
C LEU A 50 -2.55 -2.79 5.53
N HIS A 51 -2.94 -2.46 6.76
CA HIS A 51 -2.13 -2.71 7.95
C HIS A 51 -1.79 -4.18 8.12
N SER A 52 -2.78 -5.08 8.06
CA SER A 52 -2.53 -6.53 8.20
C SER A 52 -1.59 -7.07 7.11
N VAL A 53 -1.71 -6.58 5.88
CA VAL A 53 -0.84 -6.97 4.76
C VAL A 53 0.57 -6.45 4.97
N VAL A 54 0.74 -5.18 5.34
CA VAL A 54 2.06 -4.60 5.64
C VAL A 54 2.74 -5.34 6.78
N ASP A 55 2.02 -5.67 7.84
CA ASP A 55 2.55 -6.44 8.97
C ASP A 55 2.98 -7.86 8.54
N ALA A 56 2.18 -8.53 7.71
CA ALA A 56 2.53 -9.85 7.18
C ALA A 56 3.78 -9.80 6.29
N ILE A 57 3.88 -8.80 5.40
CA ILE A 57 5.07 -8.59 4.56
C ILE A 57 6.28 -8.29 5.44
N ALA A 58 6.12 -7.45 6.48
CA ALA A 58 7.20 -7.14 7.41
C ALA A 58 7.72 -8.39 8.14
N GLN A 59 6.81 -9.27 8.57
CA GLN A 59 7.14 -10.55 9.20
C GLN A 59 7.84 -11.50 8.22
N ASP A 60 7.31 -11.66 7.00
CA ASP A 60 7.90 -12.54 5.97
C ASP A 60 9.32 -12.11 5.57
N LEU A 61 9.57 -10.80 5.56
CA LEU A 61 10.89 -10.23 5.29
C LEU A 61 11.83 -10.25 6.51
N GLY A 62 11.37 -10.71 7.68
CA GLY A 62 12.17 -10.76 8.91
C GLY A 62 12.41 -9.40 9.58
N LEU A 63 11.74 -8.35 9.10
CA LEU A 63 11.94 -6.96 9.55
C LEU A 63 11.42 -6.72 10.97
N SER A 64 10.54 -7.60 11.44
CA SER A 64 10.02 -7.56 12.81
C SER A 64 11.02 -8.09 13.86
N HIS A 65 12.16 -8.68 13.45
CA HIS A 65 13.05 -9.42 14.35
C HIS A 65 14.45 -8.80 14.55
N GLU A 66 14.86 -7.81 13.74
CA GLU A 66 16.22 -7.25 13.82
C GLU A 66 16.40 -6.07 14.80
N GLU A 67 15.33 -5.50 15.38
CA GLU A 67 15.45 -4.40 16.34
C GLU A 67 15.73 -4.84 17.79
N ALA A 68 15.69 -6.14 18.12
CA ALA A 68 15.93 -6.62 19.48
C ALA A 68 17.41 -6.93 19.81
N ALA A 69 18.33 -6.66 18.88
CA ALA A 69 19.77 -6.93 19.06
C ALA A 69 20.65 -5.73 18.67
N SER A 70 20.62 -4.67 19.48
CA SER A 70 21.74 -3.72 19.62
C SER A 70 21.77 -3.10 21.01
#